data_AF-A0A527ZBQ1-F1
#
_entry.id   AF-A0A527ZBQ1-F1
#
_cell.length_a   1.000
_cell.length_b   1.000
_cell.length_c   1.000
_cell.angle_alpha   90.00
_cell.angle_beta   90.00
_cell.angle_gamma   90.00
#
_symmetry.space_group_name_H-M   'P 1'
#
loop_
_entity.id
_entity.type
_entity.pdbx_description
1 polymer ?
#
loop_
_entity_poly.entity_id
_entity_poly.type
_entity_poly.pdbx_seq_one_letter_code
_entity_poly.pdbx_strand_id
1 'polypeptide(L)' 'ELQEAEFAAEAHGYTATKHQREVGTGYFDAVSMAISGGRSSTTAMHESTEHAQFKPAAE' A
#
# COMPACT_ATOMS: atom_id res chain seq x y z
N GLU A 1 -0.43 18.92 9.07
CA GLU A 1 -0.93 19.81 8.00
C GLU A 1 -0.88 19.14 6.63
N LEU A 2 0.29 18.80 6.07
CA LEU A 2 0.37 18.14 4.75
C LEU A 2 -0.32 16.76 4.73
N GLN A 3 0.05 15.86 5.64
CA GLN A 3 -0.53 14.51 5.69
C GLN A 3 -2.06 14.53 5.88
N GLU A 4 -2.57 15.46 6.69
CA GLU A 4 -4.02 15.66 6.88
C GLU A 4 -4.70 16.15 5.60
N ALA A 5 -4.04 17.02 4.84
CA ALA A 5 -4.53 17.46 3.54
C ALA A 5 -4.54 16.31 2.52
N GLU A 6 -3.55 15.42 2.55
CA GLU A 6 -3.51 14.19 1.73
C GLU A 6 -4.69 13.26 2.08
N PHE A 7 -4.94 13.01 3.37
CA PHE A 7 -6.11 12.24 3.82
C PHE A 7 -7.43 12.87 3.38
N ALA A 8 -7.58 14.19 3.54
CA ALA A 8 -8.79 14.90 3.11
C ALA A 8 -9.01 14.82 1.58
N ALA A 9 -7.93 14.81 0.80
CA ALA A 9 -7.98 14.70 -0.66
C ALA A 9 -8.36 13.29 -1.16
N GLU A 10 -8.31 12.25 -0.32
CA GLU A 10 -8.73 10.89 -0.70
C GLU A 10 -10.21 10.85 -1.13
N ALA A 11 -11.07 11.67 -0.52
CA ALA A 11 -12.47 11.82 -0.91
C ALA A 11 -12.64 12.37 -2.34
N HIS A 12 -11.59 12.98 -2.90
CA HIS A 12 -11.53 13.48 -4.27
C HIS A 12 -10.71 12.59 -5.21
N GLY A 13 -10.33 11.39 -4.75
CA GLY A 13 -9.61 10.40 -5.55
C GLY A 13 -8.08 10.50 -5.46
N TYR A 14 -7.52 11.30 -4.54
CA TYR A 14 -6.09 11.26 -4.25
C TYR A 14 -5.71 9.91 -3.61
N THR A 15 -4.60 9.30 -4.03
CA THR A 15 -4.20 7.96 -3.55
C THR A 15 -2.80 7.88 -2.96
N ALA A 16 -1.97 8.92 -3.17
CA ALA A 16 -0.55 8.86 -2.84
C ALA A 16 -0.25 8.95 -1.33
N THR A 17 -1.26 9.17 -0.48
CA THR A 17 -1.13 8.94 0.97
C THR A 17 -0.64 7.52 1.28
N LYS A 18 -1.05 6.54 0.45
CA LYS A 18 -0.58 5.14 0.45
C LYS A 18 0.53 4.98 -0.59
N HIS A 19 1.67 5.59 -0.30
CA HIS A 19 2.78 5.74 -1.23
C HIS A 19 3.45 4.41 -1.60
N GLN A 20 3.46 3.38 -0.73
CA GLN A 20 4.01 2.06 -1.07
C GLN A 20 3.21 1.44 -2.22
N ARG A 21 1.88 1.47 -2.13
CA ARG A 21 1.00 1.09 -3.25
C ARG A 21 1.25 1.97 -4.47
N GLU A 22 1.31 3.29 -4.29
CA GLU A 22 1.43 4.27 -5.38
C GLU A 22 2.67 4.03 -6.26
N VAL A 23 3.80 3.66 -5.65
CA VAL A 23 5.04 3.34 -6.37
C VAL A 23 5.14 1.88 -6.83
N GLY A 24 4.07 1.11 -6.66
CA GLY A 24 3.95 -0.23 -7.21
C GLY A 24 4.52 -1.35 -6.34
N THR A 25 4.70 -1.16 -5.04
CA THR A 25 5.18 -2.23 -4.14
C THR A 25 4.31 -3.50 -4.26
N GLY A 26 2.98 -3.34 -4.28
CA GLY A 26 2.06 -4.47 -4.50
C GLY A 26 2.17 -5.12 -5.88
N TYR A 27 2.53 -4.36 -6.91
CA TYR A 27 2.78 -4.90 -8.26
C TYR A 27 4.04 -5.79 -8.25
N PHE A 28 5.14 -5.33 -7.64
CA PHE A 28 6.37 -6.11 -7.55
C PHE A 28 6.25 -7.31 -6.61
N ASP A 29 5.40 -7.23 -5.58
CA ASP A 29 5.02 -8.39 -4.78
C ASP A 29 4.30 -9.44 -5.64
N ALA A 30 3.34 -9.03 -6.47
CA ALA A 30 2.63 -9.94 -7.37
C ALA A 30 3.59 -10.60 -8.38
N VAL A 31 4.55 -9.86 -8.93
CA VAL A 31 5.62 -10.40 -9.78
C VAL A 31 6.45 -11.44 -9.01
N SER A 32 6.85 -11.13 -7.77
CA SER A 32 7.65 -12.05 -6.92
C SER A 32 6.88 -13.34 -6.58
N MET A 33 5.57 -13.23 -6.34
CA MET A 33 4.69 -14.37 -6.12
C MET A 33 4.54 -15.21 -7.39
N ALA A 34 4.38 -14.59 -8.55
CA ALA A 34 4.31 -15.30 -9.83
C ALA A 34 5.61 -16.10 -10.11
N ILE A 35 6.78 -15.50 -9.88
CA ILE A 35 8.09 -16.15 -10.07
C ILE A 35 8.28 -17.33 -9.11
N SER A 36 7.91 -17.15 -7.83
CA SER A 36 8.13 -18.17 -6.79
C SER A 36 7.09 -19.30 -6.79
N GLY A 37 6.05 -19.20 -7.61
CA GLY A 37 4.89 -20.08 -7.55
C GLY A 37 4.11 -19.91 -6.24
N GLY A 38 4.01 -18.68 -5.75
CA GLY A 38 3.27 -18.32 -4.54
C GLY A 38 3.97 -18.64 -3.22
N ARG A 39 5.29 -18.83 -3.23
CA ARG A 39 6.07 -19.29 -2.05
C ARG A 39 7.08 -18.27 -1.53
N SER A 40 7.10 -17.05 -2.07
CA SER A 40 7.95 -15.99 -1.58
C SER A 40 7.62 -15.68 -0.11
N SER A 41 8.63 -15.69 0.75
CA SER A 41 8.52 -15.30 2.16
C SER A 41 8.98 -13.86 2.42
N THR A 42 9.33 -13.12 1.36
CA THR A 42 9.95 -11.78 1.46
C THR A 42 9.19 -10.75 0.62
N THR A 43 7.87 -10.90 0.46
CA THR A 43 7.01 -9.85 -0.10
C THR A 43 6.91 -8.67 0.85
N ALA A 44 6.78 -7.46 0.34
CA ALA A 44 6.94 -6.23 1.11
C ALA A 44 5.64 -5.70 1.74
N MET A 45 4.49 -5.84 1.06
CA MET A 45 3.26 -5.14 1.48
C MET A 45 2.66 -5.68 2.78
N HIS A 46 2.65 -7.00 2.97
CA HIS A 46 1.90 -7.66 4.04
C HIS A 46 2.28 -7.17 5.45
N GLU A 47 3.56 -6.97 5.72
CA GLU A 47 4.07 -6.53 7.04
C GLU A 47 4.45 -5.04 7.06
N SER A 48 4.05 -4.27 6.04
CA SER A 48 4.36 -2.84 5.97
C SER A 48 3.55 -2.00 6.98
N THR A 49 4.10 -0.86 7.40
CA THR A 49 3.35 0.12 8.21
C THR A 49 2.17 0.70 7.44
N GLU A 50 2.24 0.80 6.11
CA GLU A 50 1.12 1.20 5.26
C GLU A 50 -0.07 0.24 5.43
N HIS A 51 0.19 -1.08 5.39
CA HIS A 51 -0.86 -2.08 5.64
C HIS A 51 -1.44 -2.01 7.06
N ALA A 52 -0.60 -1.74 8.06
CA ALA A 52 -1.02 -1.72 9.46
C ALA A 52 -1.74 -0.42 9.88
N GLN A 53 -1.34 0.74 9.35
CA GLN A 53 -1.71 2.05 9.87
C GLN A 53 -2.60 2.88 8.92
N PHE A 54 -2.64 2.56 7.62
CA PHE A 54 -3.40 3.33 6.61
C PHE A 54 -4.67 2.59 6.18
N LYS A 55 -5.43 2.11 7.17
CA LYS A 55 -6.74 1.48 6.97
C LYS A 55 -7.83 2.55 6.82
N PRO A 56 -8.93 2.27 6.12
CA PRO A 56 -10.08 3.17 6.12
C PRO A 56 -10.51 3.47 7.55
N ALA A 57 -10.90 4.71 7.86
CA ALA A 57 -11.34 5.14 9.19
C ALA A 57 -12.63 4.46 9.70
N ALA A 58 -13.16 3.46 8.97
CA ALA A 58 -14.41 2.75 9.24
C ALA A 58 -14.23 1.22 9.33
N GLU A 59 -13.06 0.75 9.78
CA GLU A 59 -12.90 -0.58 10.38
C GLU A 59 -12.85 -0.49 11.92
#